data_AF-A0A5B6Z6C2-F1
#
_entry.id   AF-A0A5B6Z6C2-F1
#
_cell.length_a   1.000
_cell.length_b   1.000
_cell.length_c   1.000
_cell.angle_alpha   90.00
_cell.angle_beta   90.00
_cell.angle_gamma   90.00
#
_symmetry.space_group_name_H-M   'P 1'
#
loop_
_entity.id
_entity.type
_entity.pdbx_description
1 polymer ?
#
loop_
_entity_poly.entity_id
_entity_poly.type
_entity_poly.pdbx_seq_one_letter_code
_entity_poly.pdbx_strand_id
1 'polypeptide(L)'
;VRTAMGWCKSGKCGHFGSGGFIIWDISDGQEDYSFEELLPMAVIGVIGGLLGALFNQLTLYVTQWRRNYLHKKGNRVKIIEVCVVSLITSVISFGLPLFRKCSACPKSELNSGCPRPPGMYGNYVNFYCSKENEYNDLATIFFNTQDDAI
;
A
#
# COMPACT_ATOMS: atom_id res chain seq x y z
N VAL A 1 19.34 -4.05 -16.88
CA VAL A 1 18.81 -3.87 -15.51
C VAL A 1 17.89 -5.03 -15.10
N ARG A 2 16.81 -5.32 -15.82
CA ARG A 2 15.89 -6.45 -15.52
C ARG A 2 16.55 -7.84 -15.47
N THR A 3 17.43 -8.17 -16.43
CA THR A 3 18.19 -9.43 -16.41
C THR A 3 19.14 -9.53 -15.21
N ALA A 4 19.72 -8.41 -14.79
CA ALA A 4 20.55 -8.35 -13.59
C ALA A 4 19.70 -8.53 -12.32
N MET A 5 18.46 -8.04 -12.31
CA MET A 5 17.53 -8.23 -11.18
C MET A 5 17.01 -9.67 -11.08
N GLY A 6 16.69 -10.31 -12.21
CA GLY A 6 16.39 -11.75 -12.25
C GLY A 6 17.58 -12.60 -11.78
N TRP A 7 18.81 -12.21 -12.14
CA TRP A 7 20.02 -12.81 -11.61
C TRP A 7 20.18 -12.57 -10.10
N CYS A 8 19.80 -11.39 -9.61
CA CYS A 8 19.82 -11.08 -8.18
C CYS A 8 18.75 -11.82 -7.35
N LYS A 9 17.59 -12.15 -7.94
CA LYS A 9 16.59 -13.06 -7.34
C LYS A 9 17.15 -14.45 -7.03
N SER A 10 18.28 -14.86 -7.64
CA SER A 10 18.96 -16.14 -7.34
C SER A 10 19.80 -16.15 -6.04
N GLY A 11 19.73 -15.08 -5.24
CA GLY A 11 20.41 -14.96 -3.94
C GLY A 11 21.89 -14.54 -4.02
N LYS A 12 22.41 -14.27 -5.23
CA LYS A 12 23.83 -13.89 -5.44
C LYS A 12 24.13 -12.40 -5.26
N CYS A 13 23.12 -11.55 -5.16
CA CYS A 13 23.29 -10.10 -5.01
C CYS A 13 22.92 -9.55 -3.63
N GLY A 14 22.69 -10.40 -2.63
CA GLY A 14 22.22 -9.95 -1.31
C GLY A 14 20.86 -9.26 -1.39
N HIS A 15 20.69 -8.13 -0.70
CA HIS A 15 19.44 -7.35 -0.69
C HIS A 15 19.15 -6.53 -1.96
N PHE A 16 19.93 -6.68 -3.04
CA PHE A 16 19.63 -6.01 -4.31
C PHE A 16 18.33 -6.58 -4.92
N GLY A 17 17.24 -5.83 -4.83
CA GLY A 17 15.89 -6.25 -5.20
C GLY A 17 14.95 -6.51 -4.00
N SER A 18 15.42 -6.31 -2.77
CA SER A 18 14.68 -6.49 -1.51
C SER A 18 13.72 -5.34 -1.16
N GLY A 19 13.23 -4.59 -2.17
CA GLY A 19 12.35 -3.43 -1.99
C GLY A 19 13.08 -2.10 -1.73
N GLY A 20 12.34 -1.00 -1.88
CA GLY A 20 12.80 0.38 -1.68
C GLY A 20 12.78 1.25 -2.95
N PHE A 21 12.62 0.64 -4.12
CA PHE A 21 12.33 1.32 -5.38
C PHE A 21 11.19 0.58 -6.08
N ILE A 22 10.23 1.33 -6.63
CA ILE A 22 9.07 0.76 -7.33
C ILE A 22 9.55 0.01 -8.58
N ILE A 23 9.43 -1.31 -8.56
CA ILE A 23 9.83 -2.21 -9.65
C ILE A 23 8.64 -3.10 -9.98
N TRP A 24 8.07 -2.89 -11.15
CA TRP A 24 7.01 -3.74 -11.68
C TRP A 24 7.62 -4.94 -12.41
N ASP A 25 7.36 -6.14 -11.92
CA ASP A 25 7.72 -7.38 -12.60
C ASP A 25 6.59 -7.76 -13.58
N ILE A 26 6.91 -7.88 -14.87
CA ILE A 26 5.95 -8.25 -15.94
C ILE A 26 6.23 -9.69 -16.40
N SER A 27 6.79 -10.51 -15.50
CA SER A 27 7.25 -11.86 -15.86
C SER A 27 6.14 -12.90 -16.02
N ASP A 28 4.94 -12.65 -15.48
CA ASP A 28 3.79 -13.54 -15.67
C ASP A 28 2.85 -12.99 -16.75
N GLY A 29 2.78 -13.73 -17.86
CA GLY A 29 1.72 -13.76 -18.87
C GLY A 29 0.92 -12.48 -19.06
N GLN A 30 1.41 -11.57 -19.91
CA GLN A 30 0.53 -10.57 -20.48
C GLN A 30 -0.34 -11.26 -21.54
N GLU A 31 -1.59 -11.57 -21.17
CA GLU A 31 -2.63 -11.96 -22.11
C GLU A 31 -2.81 -10.80 -23.12
N ASP A 32 -2.93 -11.13 -24.41
CA ASP A 32 -3.13 -10.13 -25.45
C ASP A 32 -4.43 -9.36 -25.20
N TYR A 33 -4.34 -8.03 -25.03
CA TYR A 33 -5.52 -7.19 -24.79
C TYR A 33 -6.48 -7.25 -25.99
N SER A 34 -7.76 -7.50 -25.71
CA SER A 34 -8.80 -7.50 -26.72
C SER A 34 -9.40 -6.10 -26.89
N PHE A 35 -9.88 -5.78 -28.10
CA PHE A 35 -10.57 -4.50 -28.38
C PHE A 35 -11.83 -4.31 -27.51
N GLU A 36 -12.44 -5.39 -27.02
CA GLU A 36 -13.61 -5.33 -26.12
C GLU A 36 -13.27 -4.75 -24.73
N GLU A 37 -12.00 -4.82 -24.30
CA GLU A 37 -11.52 -4.30 -23.01
C GLU A 37 -11.24 -2.79 -23.02
N LEU A 38 -11.27 -2.17 -24.22
CA LEU A 38 -11.03 -0.73 -24.37
C LEU A 38 -12.09 0.12 -23.67
N LEU A 39 -13.36 -0.30 -23.75
CA LEU A 39 -14.48 0.43 -23.15
C LEU A 39 -14.39 0.48 -21.62
N PRO A 40 -14.22 -0.64 -20.88
CA PRO A 40 -14.08 -0.58 -19.42
C PRO A 40 -12.82 0.19 -18.99
N MET A 41 -11.70 0.08 -19.71
CA MET A 41 -10.50 0.87 -19.42
C MET A 41 -10.74 2.38 -19.57
N ALA A 42 -11.47 2.80 -20.61
CA ALA A 42 -11.87 4.20 -20.76
C ALA A 42 -12.76 4.69 -19.60
N VAL A 43 -13.69 3.86 -19.13
CA VAL A 43 -14.55 4.17 -17.97
C VAL A 43 -13.73 4.34 -16.70
N ILE A 44 -12.78 3.43 -16.42
CA ILE A 44 -11.86 3.56 -15.28
C ILE A 44 -11.04 4.86 -15.40
N GLY A 45 -10.58 5.20 -16.61
CA GLY A 45 -9.90 6.46 -16.88
C GLY A 45 -10.73 7.70 -16.55
N VAL A 46 -12.02 7.71 -16.93
CA VAL A 46 -12.95 8.82 -16.61
C VAL A 46 -13.18 8.92 -15.10
N ILE A 47 -13.40 7.79 -14.41
CA ILE A 47 -13.59 7.76 -12.96
C ILE A 47 -12.32 8.26 -12.24
N GLY A 48 -11.15 7.77 -12.66
CA GLY A 48 -9.86 8.21 -12.14
C GLY A 48 -9.63 9.71 -12.36
N GLY A 49 -10.00 10.23 -13.53
CA GLY A 49 -9.93 11.66 -13.84
C GLY A 49 -10.84 12.51 -12.95
N LEU A 50 -12.09 12.08 -12.73
CA LEU A 50 -13.04 12.76 -11.85
C LEU A 50 -12.57 12.74 -10.39
N LEU A 51 -12.10 11.59 -9.89
CA LEU A 51 -11.55 11.46 -8.54
C LEU A 51 -10.28 12.30 -8.38
N GLY A 52 -9.41 12.36 -9.39
CA GLY A 52 -8.22 13.21 -9.40
C GLY A 52 -8.56 14.71 -9.37
N ALA A 53 -9.55 15.13 -10.16
CA ALA A 53 -10.03 16.52 -10.14
C ALA A 53 -10.63 16.90 -8.78
N LEU A 54 -11.44 16.01 -8.19
CA LEU A 54 -12.01 16.19 -6.86
C LEU A 54 -10.92 16.30 -5.79
N PHE A 55 -9.91 15.42 -5.84
CA PHE A 55 -8.77 15.43 -4.94
C PHE A 55 -8.00 16.75 -5.00
N ASN A 56 -7.75 17.27 -6.20
CA ASN A 56 -7.10 18.56 -6.40
C ASN A 56 -7.92 19.71 -5.81
N GLN A 57 -9.23 19.73 -6.07
CA GLN A 57 -10.12 20.77 -5.56
C GLN A 57 -10.18 20.76 -4.03
N LEU A 58 -10.28 19.59 -3.41
CA LEU A 58 -10.24 19.43 -1.95
C LEU A 58 -8.90 19.91 -1.38
N THR A 59 -7.79 19.56 -2.02
CA THR A 59 -6.45 19.98 -1.59
C THR A 59 -6.29 21.50 -1.65
N LEU A 60 -6.81 22.15 -2.70
CA LEU A 60 -6.83 23.61 -2.80
C LEU A 60 -7.66 24.24 -1.69
N TYR A 61 -8.87 23.74 -1.47
CA TYR A 61 -9.75 24.22 -0.41
C TYR A 61 -9.10 24.09 0.98
N VAL A 62 -8.55 22.91 1.31
CA VAL A 62 -7.87 22.66 2.58
C VAL A 62 -6.65 23.59 2.74
N THR A 63 -5.84 23.75 1.69
CA THR A 63 -4.66 24.62 1.73
C THR A 63 -5.04 26.09 1.92
N GLN A 64 -6.09 26.55 1.24
CA GLN A 64 -6.61 27.91 1.39
C GLN A 64 -7.18 28.14 2.80
N TRP A 65 -7.92 27.17 3.34
CA TRP A 65 -8.43 27.22 4.70
C TRP A 65 -7.30 27.25 5.75
N ARG A 66 -6.30 26.37 5.62
CA ARG A 66 -5.09 26.35 6.45
C ARG A 66 -4.38 27.71 6.44
N ARG A 67 -4.20 28.30 5.26
CA ARG A 67 -3.52 29.60 5.11
C ARG A 67 -4.32 30.76 5.71
N ASN A 68 -5.63 30.79 5.49
CA ASN A 68 -6.46 31.94 5.84
C ASN A 68 -6.90 31.95 7.31
N TYR A 69 -7.15 30.78 7.90
CA TYR A 69 -7.69 30.65 9.25
C TYR A 69 -6.68 30.06 10.23
N LEU A 70 -6.10 28.90 9.90
CA LEU A 70 -5.34 28.11 10.86
C LEU A 70 -3.95 28.69 11.13
N HIS A 71 -3.19 28.98 10.07
CA HIS A 71 -1.81 29.47 10.16
C HIS A 71 -1.70 30.92 10.65
N LYS A 72 -2.78 31.71 10.59
CA LYS A 72 -2.82 33.05 11.19
C LYS A 72 -2.76 33.02 12.72
N LYS A 73 -3.16 31.90 13.34
CA LYS A 73 -3.22 31.74 14.80
C LYS A 73 -1.85 31.39 15.43
N GLY A 74 -0.77 31.38 14.62
CA GLY A 74 0.62 31.21 15.06
C GLY A 74 1.20 29.81 14.79
N ASN A 75 2.51 29.66 14.99
CA ASN A 75 3.23 28.43 14.65
C ASN A 75 2.88 27.23 15.54
N ARG A 76 2.42 27.44 16.78
CA ARG A 76 2.02 26.34 17.68
C ARG A 76 0.87 25.51 17.10
N VAL A 77 -0.06 26.16 16.42
CA VAL A 77 -1.23 25.48 15.81
C VAL A 77 -0.80 24.53 14.69
N LYS A 78 0.26 24.86 13.94
CA LYS A 78 0.81 23.97 12.89
C LYS A 78 1.36 22.68 13.48
N ILE A 79 2.07 22.77 14.61
CA ILE A 79 2.63 21.60 15.31
C ILE A 79 1.48 20.74 15.84
N ILE A 80 0.49 21.35 16.50
CA ILE A 80 -0.67 20.62 17.02
C ILE A 80 -1.42 19.92 15.89
N GLU A 81 -1.63 20.58 14.74
CA GLU A 81 -2.26 19.96 13.58
C GLU A 81 -1.51 18.70 13.13
N VAL A 82 -0.18 18.79 12.95
CA VAL A 82 0.62 17.64 12.52
C VAL A 82 0.54 16.51 13.54
N CYS A 83 0.64 16.81 14.83
CA CYS A 83 0.50 15.82 15.89
C CYS A 83 -0.88 15.14 15.88
N VAL A 84 -1.95 15.90 15.68
CA VAL A 84 -3.32 15.36 15.59
C VAL A 84 -3.46 14.46 14.37
N VAL A 85 -2.98 14.90 13.20
CA VAL A 85 -3.02 14.09 11.98
C VAL A 85 -2.21 12.81 12.14
N SER A 86 -1.00 12.87 12.71
CA SER A 86 -0.17 11.68 12.94
C SER A 86 -0.79 10.69 13.93
N LEU A 87 -1.47 11.20 14.96
CA LEU A 87 -2.18 10.34 15.91
C LEU A 87 -3.39 9.67 15.25
N ILE A 88 -4.18 10.43 14.48
CA ILE A 88 -5.33 9.88 13.77
C ILE A 88 -4.89 8.82 12.76
N THR A 89 -3.86 9.11 11.94
CA THR A 89 -3.35 8.12 10.97
C THR A 89 -2.85 6.87 11.67
N SER A 90 -2.11 7.00 12.78
CA SER A 90 -1.65 5.85 13.56
C SER A 90 -2.82 5.03 14.11
N VAL A 91 -3.83 5.68 14.70
CA VAL A 91 -5.02 5.00 15.22
C VAL A 91 -5.77 4.26 14.11
N ILE A 92 -5.87 4.83 12.92
CA ILE A 92 -6.52 4.18 11.77
C ILE A 92 -5.68 2.99 11.28
N SER A 93 -4.37 3.17 11.09
CA SER A 93 -3.46 2.13 10.60
C SER A 93 -3.36 0.93 11.55
N PHE A 94 -3.45 1.12 12.86
CA PHE A 94 -3.46 0.01 13.83
C PHE A 94 -4.87 -0.48 14.16
N GLY A 95 -5.85 0.43 14.22
CA GLY A 95 -7.22 0.12 14.59
C GLY A 95 -7.94 -0.68 13.53
N LEU A 96 -7.86 -0.29 12.25
CA LEU A 96 -8.57 -1.01 11.20
C LEU A 96 -8.12 -2.48 11.07
N PRO A 97 -6.81 -2.82 11.10
CA PRO A 97 -6.40 -4.22 11.10
C PRO A 97 -6.90 -4.98 12.33
N LEU A 98 -6.95 -4.35 13.50
CA LEU A 98 -7.42 -5.01 14.73
C LEU A 98 -8.91 -5.35 14.71
N PHE A 99 -9.73 -4.54 14.03
CA PHE A 99 -11.18 -4.83 13.87
C PHE A 99 -11.49 -5.79 12.71
N ARG A 100 -10.53 -6.07 11.83
CA ARG A 100 -10.76 -6.95 10.69
C ARG A 100 -10.52 -8.41 11.08
N LYS A 101 -11.39 -9.30 10.57
CA LYS A 101 -11.23 -10.75 10.74
C LYS A 101 -10.06 -11.26 9.91
N CYS A 102 -9.32 -12.23 10.44
CA CYS A 102 -8.22 -12.86 9.73
C CYS A 102 -8.72 -13.74 8.58
N SER A 103 -7.92 -13.79 7.51
CA SER A 103 -8.14 -14.59 6.31
C SER A 103 -7.22 -15.80 6.31
N ALA A 104 -7.69 -16.92 5.75
CA ALA A 104 -6.88 -18.14 5.65
C ALA A 104 -5.87 -18.02 4.50
N CYS A 105 -4.66 -18.56 4.71
CA CYS A 105 -3.63 -18.58 3.66
C CYS A 105 -4.12 -19.38 2.42
N PRO A 106 -3.85 -18.89 1.19
CA PRO A 106 -4.17 -19.62 -0.02
C PRO A 106 -3.36 -20.93 -0.13
N LYS A 107 -4.02 -22.03 -0.52
CA LYS A 107 -3.44 -23.38 -0.54
C LYS A 107 -2.29 -23.56 -1.53
N SER A 108 -2.24 -22.74 -2.58
CA SER A 108 -1.17 -22.71 -3.59
C SER A 108 0.15 -22.16 -3.06
N GLU A 109 0.13 -21.50 -1.90
CA GLU A 109 1.24 -20.76 -1.29
C GLU A 109 1.77 -21.42 -0.01
N LEU A 110 1.49 -22.72 0.19
CA LEU A 110 2.03 -23.47 1.32
C LEU A 110 3.56 -23.58 1.29
N ASN A 111 4.18 -23.37 0.11
CA ASN A 111 5.63 -23.36 -0.07
C ASN A 111 6.26 -21.95 -0.04
N SER A 112 5.47 -20.87 0.03
CA SER A 112 5.95 -19.47 -0.01
C SER A 112 5.97 -18.75 1.34
N GLY A 113 5.71 -19.44 2.45
CA GLY A 113 5.91 -18.89 3.80
C GLY A 113 4.79 -17.98 4.31
N CYS A 114 3.53 -18.43 4.17
CA CYS A 114 2.38 -17.84 4.86
C CYS A 114 2.05 -18.63 6.14
N PRO A 115 1.93 -17.99 7.33
CA PRO A 115 2.13 -16.57 7.61
C PRO A 115 3.61 -16.18 7.67
N ARG A 116 3.90 -14.90 7.37
CA ARG A 116 5.25 -14.35 7.39
C ARG A 116 5.92 -14.53 8.76
N PRO A 117 7.13 -15.14 8.85
CA PRO A 117 7.85 -15.26 10.11
C PRO A 117 8.29 -13.89 10.65
N PRO A 118 8.40 -13.72 11.99
CA PRO A 118 8.76 -12.46 12.60
C PRO A 118 10.17 -12.00 12.16
N GLY A 119 10.28 -10.77 11.66
CA GLY A 119 11.54 -10.16 11.22
C GLY A 119 11.87 -10.28 9.72
N MET A 120 11.00 -10.88 8.90
CA MET A 120 11.27 -11.14 7.47
C MET A 120 10.33 -10.35 6.55
N TYR A 121 10.78 -9.40 5.73
CA TYR A 121 9.93 -8.58 4.83
C TYR A 121 9.11 -9.41 3.82
N GLY A 122 7.89 -8.98 3.50
CA GLY A 122 7.03 -9.64 2.51
C GLY A 122 5.54 -9.66 2.87
N ASN A 123 4.73 -10.19 1.96
CA ASN A 123 3.28 -10.30 2.10
C ASN A 123 2.85 -11.32 3.18
N TYR A 124 1.57 -11.30 3.56
CA TYR A 124 0.97 -12.17 4.58
C TYR A 124 1.40 -11.90 6.03
N VAL A 125 1.19 -10.65 6.47
CA VAL A 125 1.47 -10.23 7.85
C VAL A 125 0.44 -10.83 8.81
N ASN A 126 0.92 -11.59 9.80
CA ASN A 126 0.10 -12.01 10.94
C ASN A 126 0.07 -10.89 11.99
N PHE A 127 -1.09 -10.25 12.14
CA PHE A 127 -1.36 -9.25 13.16
C PHE A 127 -2.58 -9.69 13.98
N TYR A 128 -2.33 -10.13 15.22
CA TYR A 128 -3.35 -10.59 16.17
C TYR A 128 -4.25 -11.74 15.68
N CYS A 129 -3.77 -12.60 14.78
CA CYS A 129 -4.49 -13.80 14.37
C CYS A 129 -4.15 -14.98 15.29
N SER A 130 -5.17 -15.72 15.75
CA SER A 130 -5.00 -16.79 16.74
C SER A 130 -4.59 -18.13 16.13
N LYS A 131 -4.75 -18.34 14.83
CA LYS A 131 -4.44 -19.60 14.16
C LYS A 131 -3.13 -19.52 13.37
N GLU A 132 -2.40 -20.62 13.31
CA GLU A 132 -1.06 -20.71 12.70
C GLU A 132 -1.04 -20.55 11.17
N ASN A 133 -2.20 -20.59 10.49
CA ASN A 133 -2.32 -20.47 9.02
C ASN A 133 -3.28 -19.34 8.60
N GLU A 134 -3.36 -18.29 9.41
CA GLU A 134 -4.17 -17.11 9.14
C GLU A 134 -3.29 -15.86 9.12
N TYR A 135 -3.65 -14.92 8.24
CA TYR A 135 -3.01 -13.62 8.12
C TYR A 135 -4.07 -12.52 8.07
N ASN A 136 -3.65 -11.27 8.23
CA ASN A 136 -4.54 -10.13 8.18
C ASN A 136 -4.26 -9.33 6.91
N ASP A 137 -5.21 -9.35 5.97
CA ASP A 137 -5.09 -8.64 4.69
C ASP A 137 -4.78 -7.16 4.88
N LEU A 138 -5.45 -6.52 5.84
CA LEU A 138 -5.32 -5.09 6.07
C LEU A 138 -3.99 -4.75 6.75
N ALA A 139 -3.54 -5.60 7.68
CA ALA A 139 -2.21 -5.48 8.27
C ALA A 139 -1.12 -5.64 7.21
N THR A 140 -1.34 -6.52 6.22
CA THR A 140 -0.42 -6.72 5.11
C THR A 140 -0.31 -5.45 4.28
N ILE A 141 -1.42 -4.79 3.95
CA ILE A 141 -1.43 -3.52 3.20
C ILE A 141 -0.79 -2.37 3.99
N PHE A 142 -1.08 -2.22 5.28
CA PHE A 142 -0.59 -1.07 6.07
C PHE A 142 0.84 -1.23 6.61
N PHE A 143 1.31 -2.46 6.86
CA PHE A 143 2.63 -2.70 7.45
C PHE A 143 3.69 -3.16 6.46
N ASN A 144 3.33 -3.40 5.20
CA ASN A 144 4.31 -3.50 4.13
C ASN A 144 4.69 -2.15 3.57
N THR A 145 5.82 -2.12 2.86
CA THR A 145 6.22 -0.93 2.13
C THR A 145 5.26 -0.70 0.97
N GLN A 146 5.11 0.56 0.57
CA GLN A 146 4.15 0.93 -0.47
C GLN A 146 4.45 0.26 -1.82
N ASP A 147 5.71 -0.09 -2.10
CA ASP A 147 6.13 -0.81 -3.29
C ASP A 147 5.78 -2.31 -3.27
N ASP A 148 5.67 -2.93 -2.09
CA ASP A 148 5.26 -4.33 -1.94
C ASP A 148 3.72 -4.48 -1.90
N ALA A 149 3.02 -3.40 -1.52
CA ALA A 149 1.57 -3.38 -1.37
C ALA A 149 0.82 -3.07 -2.69
N ILE A 150 1.50 -2.49 -3.68
CA ILE A 150 0.95 -2.14 -5.00
C ILE A 150 1.21 -3.24 -6.02
#